data_AF-A0A819E581-F1
#
_entry.id   AF-A0A819E581-F1
#
_cell.length_a   1.000
_cell.length_b   1.000
_cell.length_c   1.000
_cell.angle_alpha   90.00
_cell.angle_beta   90.00
_cell.angle_gamma   90.00
#
_symmetry.space_group_name_H-M   'P 1'
#
loop_
_entity.id
_entity.type
_entity.pdbx_description
1 polymer ?
#
loop_
_entity_poly.entity_id
_entity_poly.type
_entity_poly.pdbx_seq_one_letter_code
_entity_poly.pdbx_strand_id
1 'polypeptide(L)'
;MLGNVHVYCENNHVFDCMLNQTNVENNNNKFYLMQLLKGNDCKKYYVWLRWGRVGYNEQNNLEHFGCDLDEAKRFFCQKFSDKTKNDFYYRHTFTKYPGKYDYVQLDYNPSNECTFQDGLLS
;
A
#
# COMPACT_ATOMS: atom_id res chain seq x y z
N MET A 1 -2.57 3.80 -20.30
CA MET A 1 -1.83 2.86 -19.42
C MET A 1 -0.93 3.68 -18.52
N LEU A 2 -0.88 3.35 -17.22
CA LEU A 2 0.25 3.75 -16.40
C LEU A 2 1.52 3.24 -17.10
N GLY A 3 2.54 4.08 -17.24
CA GLY A 3 3.83 3.64 -17.78
C GLY A 3 4.54 2.65 -16.85
N ASN A 4 5.84 2.47 -17.04
CA ASN A 4 6.65 1.70 -16.10
C ASN A 4 6.64 2.39 -14.71
N VAL A 5 6.04 1.76 -13.71
CA VAL A 5 5.89 2.26 -12.33
C VAL A 5 6.33 1.20 -11.33
N HIS A 6 6.80 1.62 -10.15
CA HIS A 6 7.13 0.75 -9.02
C HIS A 6 6.49 1.26 -7.72
N VAL A 7 6.38 0.39 -6.72
CA VAL A 7 5.96 0.77 -5.36
C VAL A 7 7.01 1.71 -4.76
N TYR A 8 6.55 2.83 -4.21
CA TYR A 8 7.40 3.80 -3.56
C TYR A 8 7.91 3.28 -2.21
N CYS A 9 9.22 3.43 -1.98
CA CYS A 9 9.89 3.06 -0.75
C CYS A 9 10.69 4.26 -0.21
N GLU A 10 10.63 4.49 1.10
CA GLU A 10 11.36 5.56 1.77
C GLU A 10 11.72 5.15 3.20
N ASN A 11 12.99 5.27 3.60
CA ASN A 11 13.45 5.02 4.98
C ASN A 11 12.94 3.69 5.56
N ASN A 12 13.09 2.58 4.81
CA ASN A 12 12.55 1.25 5.14
C ASN A 12 11.02 1.13 5.18
N HIS A 13 10.27 2.18 4.84
CA HIS A 13 8.84 2.11 4.65
C HIS A 13 8.50 1.83 3.19
N VAL A 14 8.02 0.62 2.94
CA VAL A 14 7.36 0.24 1.67
C VAL A 14 5.92 0.73 1.72
N PHE A 15 5.51 1.62 0.80
CA PHE A 15 4.15 2.17 0.73
C PHE A 15 3.19 1.22 0.00
N ASP A 16 3.08 0.02 0.55
CA ASP A 16 2.16 -1.03 0.10
C ASP A 16 1.59 -1.73 1.34
N CYS A 17 0.27 -1.75 1.44
CA CYS A 17 -0.40 -2.49 2.49
C CYS A 17 -1.70 -3.15 2.03
N MET A 18 -1.92 -4.34 2.61
CA MET A 18 -3.17 -5.06 2.55
C MET A 18 -3.87 -4.95 3.90
N LEU A 19 -5.15 -4.58 3.87
CA LEU A 19 -5.99 -4.49 5.05
C LEU A 19 -7.13 -5.51 4.93
N ASN A 20 -7.49 -6.14 6.05
CA ASN A 20 -8.60 -7.08 6.10
C ASN A 20 -9.59 -6.72 7.20
N GLN A 21 -10.88 -6.81 6.93
CA GLN A 21 -11.94 -6.72 7.92
C GLN A 21 -12.77 -8.00 7.88
N THR A 22 -12.58 -8.83 8.90
CA THR A 22 -13.40 -10.03 9.13
C THR A 22 -14.48 -9.72 10.16
N ASN A 23 -15.74 -10.02 9.83
CA ASN A 23 -16.80 -10.18 10.81
C ASN A 23 -17.29 -11.64 10.74
N VAL A 24 -16.88 -12.44 11.73
CA VAL A 24 -17.14 -13.88 11.82
C VAL A 24 -18.64 -14.17 11.90
N GLU A 25 -19.41 -13.31 12.59
CA GLU A 25 -20.85 -13.50 12.80
C GLU A 25 -21.65 -13.38 11.49
N ASN A 26 -21.11 -12.68 10.48
CA ASN A 26 -21.80 -12.41 9.22
C ASN A 26 -21.09 -12.99 7.99
N ASN A 27 -20.04 -13.82 8.17
CA ASN A 27 -19.15 -14.31 7.10
C ASN A 27 -18.72 -13.20 6.11
N ASN A 28 -18.49 -12.00 6.65
CA ASN A 28 -18.14 -10.83 5.85
C ASN A 28 -16.62 -10.68 5.89
N ASN A 29 -15.96 -11.07 4.81
CA ASN A 29 -14.54 -10.87 4.59
C ASN A 29 -14.35 -9.76 3.54
N LYS A 30 -13.84 -8.60 3.98
CA LYS A 30 -13.58 -7.44 3.12
C LYS A 30 -12.09 -7.12 3.11
N PHE A 31 -11.53 -6.93 1.93
CA PHE A 31 -10.15 -6.51 1.79
C PHE A 31 -10.05 -5.07 1.27
N TYR A 32 -8.94 -4.43 1.58
CA TYR A 32 -8.59 -3.11 1.07
C TYR A 32 -7.06 -3.04 0.87
N LEU A 33 -6.64 -3.02 -0.39
CA LEU A 33 -5.26 -2.85 -0.81
C LEU A 33 -5.03 -1.38 -1.17
N MET A 34 -3.87 -0.85 -0.77
CA MET A 34 -3.40 0.45 -1.20
C MET A 34 -1.90 0.44 -1.48
N GLN A 35 -1.50 1.08 -2.58
CA GLN A 35 -0.11 1.18 -3.03
C GLN A 35 0.18 2.62 -3.48
N LEU A 36 1.26 3.22 -2.98
CA LEU A 36 1.81 4.46 -3.56
C LEU A 36 2.81 4.05 -4.64
N LEU A 37 2.58 4.53 -5.86
CA LEU A 37 3.38 4.19 -7.03
C LEU A 37 4.16 5.42 -7.53
N LYS A 38 5.39 5.20 -7.99
CA LYS A 38 6.25 6.21 -8.62
C LYS A 38 6.58 5.79 -10.05
N GLY A 39 6.52 6.73 -10.99
CA GLY A 39 7.01 6.54 -12.35
C GLY A 39 8.53 6.34 -12.41
N ASN A 40 8.99 5.36 -13.19
CA ASN A 40 10.43 5.09 -13.35
C ASN A 40 11.12 6.23 -14.11
N ASP A 41 10.50 6.66 -15.20
CA ASP A 41 11.08 7.62 -16.15
C ASP A 41 10.59 9.06 -15.91
N CYS A 42 9.73 9.27 -14.91
CA CYS A 42 9.18 10.58 -14.59
C CYS A 42 8.86 10.72 -13.10
N LYS A 43 9.01 11.93 -12.57
CA LYS A 43 8.56 12.29 -11.22
C LYS A 43 7.04 12.41 -11.20
N LYS A 44 6.34 11.30 -11.40
CA LYS A 44 4.88 11.20 -11.29
C LYS A 44 4.51 10.19 -10.22
N TYR A 45 3.54 10.56 -9.39
CA TYR A 45 3.07 9.75 -8.28
C TYR A 45 1.59 9.42 -8.41
N TYR A 46 1.24 8.23 -7.96
CA TYR A 46 -0.09 7.69 -8.01
C TYR A 46 -0.40 6.95 -6.72
N VAL A 47 -1.66 6.91 -6.32
CA VAL A 47 -2.11 5.97 -5.27
C VAL A 47 -3.13 5.03 -5.89
N TRP A 48 -2.77 3.76 -5.93
CA TRP A 48 -3.66 2.69 -6.38
C TRP A 48 -4.41 2.10 -5.21
N LEU A 49 -5.72 2.00 -5.33
CA LEU A 49 -6.63 1.48 -4.33
C LEU A 49 -7.43 0.34 -4.94
N ARG A 50 -7.56 -0.78 -4.23
CA ARG A 50 -8.40 -1.92 -4.65
C ARG A 50 -9.13 -2.48 -3.43
N TRP A 51 -10.43 -2.71 -3.53
CA TRP A 51 -11.22 -3.20 -2.41
C TRP A 51 -12.39 -4.05 -2.86
N GLY A 52 -12.84 -4.93 -1.99
CA GLY A 52 -13.96 -5.80 -2.31
C GLY A 52 -14.31 -6.74 -1.19
N ARG A 53 -15.34 -7.54 -1.45
CA ARG A 53 -15.64 -8.73 -0.65
C ARG A 53 -14.87 -9.90 -1.24
N VAL A 54 -14.18 -10.69 -0.42
CA VAL A 54 -13.45 -11.86 -0.89
C VAL A 54 -14.43 -12.84 -1.55
N GLY A 55 -14.13 -13.27 -2.77
CA GLY A 55 -14.99 -14.16 -3.58
C GLY A 55 -16.05 -13.44 -4.43
N TYR A 56 -16.08 -12.10 -4.46
CA TYR A 56 -17.00 -11.30 -5.28
C TYR A 56 -16.23 -10.30 -6.15
N ASN A 57 -16.96 -9.63 -7.04
CA ASN A 57 -16.42 -8.53 -7.83
C ASN A 57 -15.83 -7.44 -6.92
N GLU A 58 -14.64 -6.99 -7.30
CA GLU A 58 -13.89 -5.94 -6.64
C GLU A 58 -14.05 -4.60 -7.36
N GLN A 59 -13.67 -3.55 -6.65
CA GLN A 59 -13.57 -2.20 -7.17
C GLN A 59 -12.14 -1.72 -7.03
N ASN A 60 -11.77 -0.76 -7.86
CA ASN A 60 -10.48 -0.12 -7.79
C ASN A 60 -10.58 1.37 -8.14
N ASN A 61 -9.55 2.11 -7.79
CA ASN A 61 -9.41 3.51 -8.11
C ASN A 61 -7.93 3.90 -8.16
N LEU A 62 -7.58 4.73 -9.14
CA LEU A 62 -6.23 5.24 -9.32
C LEU A 62 -6.25 6.77 -9.17
N GLU A 63 -5.63 7.25 -8.10
CA GLU A 63 -5.51 8.68 -7.84
C GLU A 63 -4.19 9.21 -8.39
N HIS A 64 -4.23 10.39 -9.02
CA HIS A 64 -3.10 11.01 -9.71
C HIS A 64 -2.64 12.27 -8.96
N PHE A 65 -1.36 12.32 -8.59
CA PHE A 65 -0.79 13.44 -7.80
C PHE A 65 0.25 14.26 -8.58
N GLY A 66 0.44 13.98 -9.87
CA GLY A 66 1.47 14.66 -10.66
C GLY A 66 2.84 14.48 -10.01
N CYS A 67 3.61 15.56 -9.89
CA CYS A 67 4.93 15.55 -9.25
C CYS A 67 4.91 15.78 -7.73
N ASP A 68 3.73 15.88 -7.11
CA ASP A 68 3.59 16.13 -5.67
C ASP A 68 3.62 14.82 -4.87
N LEU A 69 4.81 14.47 -4.39
CA LEU A 69 5.01 13.29 -3.54
C LEU A 69 4.35 13.46 -2.17
N ASP A 70 4.42 14.65 -1.59
CA ASP A 70 3.93 14.90 -0.23
C ASP A 70 2.41 14.78 -0.19
N GLU A 71 1.72 15.26 -1.23
CA GLU A 71 0.29 15.06 -1.38
C GLU A 71 -0.09 13.58 -1.51
N ALA A 72 0.64 12.82 -2.34
CA ALA A 72 0.41 11.39 -2.50
C ALA A 72 0.60 10.63 -1.17
N LYS A 73 1.66 10.95 -0.43
CA LYS A 73 1.95 10.37 0.90
C LYS A 73 0.87 10.72 1.91
N ARG A 74 0.46 12.00 1.97
CA ARG A 74 -0.62 12.47 2.85
C ARG A 74 -1.93 11.73 2.56
N PHE A 75 -2.30 11.60 1.28
CA PHE A 75 -3.49 10.87 0.88
C PHE A 75 -3.42 9.39 1.30
N PHE A 76 -2.30 8.72 1.02
CA PHE A 76 -2.08 7.33 1.41
C PHE A 76 -2.21 7.13 2.92
N CYS A 77 -1.48 7.93 3.72
CA CYS A 77 -1.50 7.84 5.19
C CYS A 77 -2.89 8.16 5.76
N GLN A 78 -3.60 9.13 5.18
CA GLN A 78 -4.96 9.47 5.59
C GLN A 78 -5.92 8.29 5.33
N LYS A 79 -5.86 7.66 4.15
CA LYS A 79 -6.68 6.47 3.87
C LYS A 79 -6.36 5.33 4.82
N PHE A 80 -5.08 5.08 5.11
CA PHE A 80 -4.68 4.05 6.08
C PHE A 80 -5.28 4.33 7.47
N SER A 81 -5.15 5.57 7.96
CA SER A 81 -5.69 5.98 9.25
C SER A 81 -7.22 5.93 9.31
N ASP A 82 -7.93 6.35 8.26
CA ASP A 82 -9.40 6.28 8.20
C ASP A 82 -9.90 4.83 8.36
N LYS A 83 -9.20 3.88 7.73
CA LYS A 83 -9.57 2.46 7.72
C LYS A 83 -9.16 1.73 9.00
N THR A 84 -8.07 2.14 9.65
CA THR A 84 -7.45 1.38 10.75
C THR A 84 -7.43 2.10 12.10
N LYS A 85 -7.54 3.43 12.12
CA LYS A 85 -7.23 4.33 13.25
C LYS A 85 -5.76 4.32 13.72
N ASN A 86 -4.85 3.87 12.87
CA ASN A 86 -3.42 3.82 13.16
C ASN A 86 -2.65 4.75 12.20
N ASP A 87 -1.47 5.21 12.63
CA ASP A 87 -0.52 5.90 11.75
C ASP A 87 0.25 4.87 10.92
N PHE A 88 0.39 5.11 9.62
CA PHE A 88 1.10 4.23 8.72
C PHE A 88 2.60 4.09 9.06
N TYR A 89 3.27 5.16 9.47
CA TYR A 89 4.70 5.11 9.82
C TYR A 89 4.95 4.29 11.09
N TYR A 90 3.99 4.31 12.02
CA TYR A 90 4.04 3.55 13.27
C TYR A 90 3.27 2.23 13.21
N ARG A 91 3.04 1.67 12.01
CA ARG A 91 2.31 0.40 11.82
C ARG A 91 2.98 -0.83 12.48
N HIS A 92 4.23 -0.72 12.92
CA HIS A 92 4.87 -1.79 13.71
C HIS A 92 4.29 -1.91 15.13
N THR A 93 3.66 -0.86 15.66
CA THR A 93 2.89 -0.88 16.91
C THR A 93 1.37 -0.90 16.65
N PHE A 94 0.94 -1.54 15.56
CA PHE A 94 -0.46 -1.54 15.14
C PHE A 94 -1.40 -2.07 16.23
N THR A 95 -2.50 -1.36 16.47
CA THR A 95 -3.56 -1.80 17.38
C THR A 95 -4.84 -2.07 16.61
N LYS A 96 -5.38 -3.28 16.75
CA LYS A 96 -6.65 -3.67 16.15
C LYS A 96 -7.83 -3.01 16.87
N TYR A 97 -8.62 -2.22 16.15
CA TYR A 97 -9.86 -1.64 16.69
C TYR A 97 -11.12 -2.40 16.21
N PRO A 98 -12.13 -2.58 17.09
CA PRO A 98 -13.44 -3.10 16.70
C PRO A 98 -14.08 -2.30 15.57
N GLY A 99 -14.67 -2.99 14.59
CA GLY A 99 -15.33 -2.36 13.44
C GLY A 99 -14.40 -1.67 12.43
N LYS A 100 -13.08 -1.69 12.63
CA LYS A 100 -12.08 -1.18 11.67
C LYS A 100 -11.44 -2.31 10.86
N TYR A 101 -10.56 -1.97 9.93
CA TYR A 101 -9.73 -2.95 9.24
C TYR A 101 -8.56 -3.36 10.16
N ASP A 102 -8.03 -4.54 9.92
CA ASP A 102 -6.78 -5.06 10.44
C ASP A 102 -5.68 -4.89 9.40
N TYR A 103 -4.43 -4.78 9.84
CA TYR A 103 -3.27 -4.71 8.95
C TYR A 103 -2.70 -6.11 8.72
N VAL A 104 -2.65 -6.53 7.46
CA VAL A 104 -2.00 -7.78 7.08
C VAL A 104 -0.54 -7.47 6.78
N GLN A 105 0.35 -7.94 7.65
CA GLN A 105 1.78 -7.83 7.43
C GLN A 105 2.15 -8.67 6.20
N LEU A 106 2.62 -8.00 5.15
CA LEU A 106 3.19 -8.65 3.99
C LEU A 106 4.67 -8.88 4.30
N ASP A 107 5.06 -10.15 4.42
CA ASP A 107 6.47 -10.52 4.51
C ASP A 107 7.08 -10.35 3.12
N TYR A 108 7.62 -9.16 2.86
CA TYR A 108 8.54 -8.96 1.74
C TYR A 108 9.83 -9.70 2.10
N ASN A 109 9.88 -11.00 1.81
CA ASN A 109 11.09 -11.77 1.98
C ASN A 109 12.15 -11.12 1.05
N PRO A 110 13.23 -10.52 1.59
CA PRO A 110 14.23 -9.81 0.78
C PRO A 110 15.06 -10.76 -0.09
N SER A 111 14.77 -12.07 -0.06
CA SER A 111 15.37 -13.12 -0.87
C SER A 111 14.89 -13.16 -2.32
N ASN A 112 13.93 -12.32 -2.73
CA ASN A 112 13.58 -12.14 -4.14
C ASN A 112 14.23 -10.85 -4.68
N GLU A 113 15.54 -10.93 -4.85
CA GLU A 113 16.38 -10.21 -5.83
C GLU A 113 15.93 -8.79 -6.21
N CYS A 114 16.30 -7.82 -5.38
CA CYS A 114 16.71 -6.51 -5.89
C CYS A 114 18.23 -6.61 -6.13
N THR A 115 18.64 -7.24 -7.24
CA THR A 115 20.05 -7.24 -7.64
C THR A 115 20.45 -5.83 -8.04
N PHE A 116 21.04 -5.10 -7.11
CA PHE A 116 21.98 -4.04 -7.43
C PHE A 116 23.15 -4.69 -8.18
N GLN A 117 23.24 -4.52 -9.50
CA GLN A 117 24.52 -4.61 -10.19
C GLN A 117 25.19 -3.24 -10.09
N ASP A 118 25.67 -2.91 -8.89
CA ASP A 118 26.81 -2.00 -8.78
C ASP A 118 28.08 -2.85 -8.95
N GLY A 119 28.86 -2.48 -9.96
CA GLY A 119 29.95 -3.28 -10.48
C GLY A 119 31.11 -3.52 -9.52
N LEU A 120 31.81 -4.62 -9.78
CA LEU A 120 33.23 -4.80 -9.47
C LEU A 120 33.91 -5.52 -10.64
N LEU A 121 34.76 -4.75 -11.32
CA LEU A 121 36.07 -5.11 -11.90
C LEU A 121 36.16 -6.15 -13.03
N SER A 122 36.51 -5.65 -14.21
CA SER A 122 37.83 -5.89 -14.82
C SER A 122 38.29 -4.65 -15.58
#